data_AF-A0A3M1IYU2-F1
#
_entry.id   AF-A0A3M1IYU2-F1
#
_cell.length_a   1.000
_cell.length_b   1.000
_cell.length_c   1.000
_cell.angle_alpha   90.00
_cell.angle_beta   90.00
_cell.angle_gamma   90.00
#
_symmetry.space_group_name_H-M   'P 1'
#
loop_
_entity.id
_entity.type
_entity.pdbx_description
1 polymer ?
#
loop_
_entity_poly.entity_id
_entity_poly.type
_entity_poly.pdbx_seq_one_letter_code
_entity_poly.pdbx_strand_id
1 'polypeptide(L)'
;MVNCHRGIGRVAVVFLWGVSVVLVWRLGAVARAAPVAQLPGTVVINEIAWGGTAASASDEWIELYNTTSLPVDLTGWVITSTGTLNIPLDGKTIAPNGYFLIERTDDNTVSDVAADVTASFGRGLSNSGTGLVLSAGGVTVDTANITGGAWPAGSGSPGYFTMARLDPLAPDTPANWTSNNGLYRNGSDAGGNPINGTPGQPNNSGLPPTPTLTPTETATPAPSPTETATPEPTLTATPLPTPPPDLLISEVLYDGTTSATEGDEFAEICNAGAAAANLTGVKLGDEESPGGGEGMFRLPDGMTLPPGGCLVIAKNSADFTARFGTPPDFEVSQLEKYSAWGSGSWSLANDGDELLLLGPSDEI
;
A
#
# COMPACT_ATOMS: atom_id res chain seq x y z
N MET A 1 6.59 -47.53 14.39
CA MET A 1 6.64 -48.57 15.44
C MET A 1 8.04 -48.63 16.01
N VAL A 2 8.22 -48.26 17.28
CA VAL A 2 8.78 -49.06 18.39
C VAL A 2 8.88 -48.09 19.58
N ASN A 3 8.40 -48.58 20.72
CA ASN A 3 8.26 -47.89 22.00
C ASN A 3 9.48 -48.17 22.90
N CYS A 4 9.51 -47.49 24.06
CA CYS A 4 10.29 -47.76 25.30
C CYS A 4 11.68 -47.09 25.42
N HIS A 5 12.09 -46.46 26.54
CA HIS A 5 11.69 -46.56 27.96
C HIS A 5 12.04 -45.28 28.79
N ARG A 6 11.33 -45.10 29.92
CA ARG A 6 11.58 -44.17 31.06
C ARG A 6 12.80 -44.62 31.89
N GLY A 7 13.47 -43.88 32.80
CA GLY A 7 13.32 -42.55 33.40
C GLY A 7 14.20 -42.39 34.67
N ILE A 8 14.11 -41.20 35.33
CA ILE A 8 14.34 -40.86 36.77
C ILE A 8 15.81 -40.91 37.26
N GLY A 9 16.44 -39.98 37.99
CA GLY A 9 16.07 -38.74 38.71
C GLY A 9 16.92 -38.65 40.01
N ARG A 10 17.47 -37.48 40.39
CA ARG A 10 17.95 -37.17 41.76
C ARG A 10 17.91 -35.66 42.08
N VAL A 11 17.48 -35.34 43.29
CA VAL A 11 17.43 -34.02 43.93
C VAL A 11 18.61 -33.87 44.89
N ALA A 12 19.17 -32.66 45.04
CA ALA A 12 19.82 -32.24 46.28
C ALA A 12 19.67 -30.73 46.48
N VAL A 13 19.18 -30.37 47.68
CA VAL A 13 19.02 -29.01 48.20
C VAL A 13 20.27 -28.63 48.99
N VAL A 14 20.75 -27.40 48.86
CA VAL A 14 21.64 -26.76 49.83
C VAL A 14 21.17 -25.31 50.03
N PHE A 15 20.83 -24.97 51.27
CA PHE A 15 20.60 -23.61 51.73
C PHE A 15 21.88 -23.10 52.39
N LEU A 16 22.15 -21.78 52.32
CA LEU A 16 22.27 -20.91 53.50
C LEU A 16 22.63 -19.44 53.11
N TRP A 17 21.82 -18.53 53.67
CA TRP A 17 21.99 -17.07 53.86
C TRP A 17 22.28 -16.16 52.66
N GLY A 18 21.25 -15.41 52.24
CA GLY A 18 21.43 -14.23 51.38
C GLY A 18 20.11 -13.52 51.11
N VAL A 19 20.00 -12.27 51.58
CA VAL A 19 19.07 -11.18 51.24
C VAL A 19 17.97 -11.52 50.21
N SER A 20 16.70 -11.42 50.63
CA SER A 20 15.56 -11.41 49.71
C SER A 20 15.59 -10.16 48.83
N VAL A 21 16.01 -10.28 47.58
CA VAL A 21 15.72 -9.28 46.54
C VAL A 21 14.35 -9.61 45.97
N VAL A 22 13.33 -8.85 46.35
CA VAL A 22 12.04 -8.85 45.65
C VAL A 22 12.26 -8.08 44.34
N LEU A 23 12.48 -8.82 43.26
CA LEU A 23 12.53 -8.23 41.92
C LEU A 23 11.09 -7.92 41.48
N VAL A 24 10.63 -6.71 41.75
CA VAL A 24 9.42 -6.18 41.12
C VAL A 24 9.78 -5.89 39.68
N TRP A 25 9.38 -6.79 38.77
CA TRP A 25 9.34 -6.47 37.35
C TRP A 25 8.33 -5.35 37.17
N ARG A 26 8.79 -4.11 37.11
CA ARG A 26 7.99 -3.05 36.51
C ARG A 26 7.87 -3.43 35.04
N LEU A 27 6.66 -3.82 34.62
CA LEU A 27 6.26 -3.80 33.22
C LEU A 27 6.65 -2.42 32.68
N GLY A 28 7.73 -2.37 31.92
CA GLY A 28 8.06 -1.20 31.13
C GLY A 28 6.88 -0.98 30.19
N ALA A 29 6.27 0.21 30.26
CA ALA A 29 5.25 0.58 29.30
C ALA A 29 5.85 0.41 27.90
N VAL A 30 5.23 -0.44 27.09
CA VAL A 30 5.48 -0.47 25.65
C VAL A 30 5.21 0.96 25.17
N ALA A 31 6.22 1.61 24.57
CA ALA A 31 6.04 2.93 24.01
C ALA A 31 4.93 2.82 22.94
N ARG A 32 3.75 3.32 23.29
CA ARG A 32 2.63 3.41 22.35
C ARG A 32 3.06 4.44 21.30
N ALA A 33 3.12 4.03 20.03
CA ALA A 33 3.31 4.98 18.93
C ALA A 33 2.31 6.12 19.13
N ALA A 34 2.76 7.37 18.98
CA ALA A 34 1.85 8.51 19.01
C ALA A 34 0.73 8.24 17.99
N PRO A 35 -0.54 8.46 18.33
CA PRO A 35 -1.61 8.23 17.38
C PRO A 35 -1.33 9.10 16.16
N VAL A 36 -1.24 8.48 14.99
CA VAL A 36 -1.33 9.19 13.72
C VAL A 36 -2.57 10.07 13.86
N ALA A 37 -2.43 11.38 13.67
CA ALA A 37 -3.57 12.27 13.72
C ALA A 37 -4.64 11.70 12.75
N GLN A 38 -5.80 11.30 13.30
CA GLN A 38 -6.92 10.70 12.56
C GLN A 38 -7.56 11.78 11.69
N LEU A 39 -6.86 12.13 10.62
CA LEU A 39 -7.26 13.14 9.66
C LEU A 39 -8.07 12.48 8.55
N PRO A 40 -8.94 13.25 7.88
CA PRO A 40 -9.60 12.79 6.67
C PRO A 40 -8.60 12.20 5.68
N GLY A 41 -8.98 11.07 5.07
CA GLY A 41 -8.14 10.39 4.08
C GLY A 41 -7.06 9.46 4.63
N THR A 42 -6.87 9.33 5.95
CA THR A 42 -5.91 8.37 6.55
C THR A 42 -6.30 6.91 6.31
N VAL A 43 -7.59 6.62 6.38
CA VAL A 43 -8.20 5.37 5.91
C VAL A 43 -9.41 5.76 5.09
N VAL A 44 -9.57 5.13 3.94
CA VAL A 44 -10.68 5.41 3.02
C VAL A 44 -11.50 4.18 2.74
N ILE A 45 -12.78 4.38 2.46
CA ILE A 45 -13.66 3.37 1.89
C ILE A 45 -13.21 3.19 0.43
N ASN A 46 -12.61 2.05 0.14
CA ASN A 46 -11.86 1.79 -1.09
C ASN A 46 -12.71 1.08 -2.15
N GLU A 47 -13.43 0.04 -1.77
CA GLU A 47 -14.21 -0.78 -2.69
C GLU A 47 -15.47 -1.33 -2.00
N ILE A 48 -16.58 -1.43 -2.73
CA ILE A 48 -17.88 -1.85 -2.18
C ILE A 48 -18.58 -2.80 -3.16
N ALA A 49 -18.84 -4.02 -2.72
CA ALA A 49 -19.69 -4.99 -3.41
C ALA A 49 -21.16 -4.84 -2.96
N TRP A 50 -21.77 -3.70 -3.25
CA TRP A 50 -23.13 -3.40 -2.81
C TRP A 50 -24.20 -4.30 -3.45
N GLY A 51 -23.88 -4.94 -4.57
CA GLY A 51 -24.80 -5.82 -5.29
C GLY A 51 -24.70 -7.29 -4.89
N GLY A 52 -23.74 -7.65 -4.03
CA GLY A 52 -23.37 -9.03 -3.70
C GLY A 52 -22.46 -9.68 -4.76
N THR A 53 -22.49 -11.02 -4.82
CA THR A 53 -21.74 -11.85 -5.79
C THR A 53 -22.68 -12.60 -6.73
N ALA A 54 -22.11 -13.32 -7.71
CA ALA A 54 -22.88 -14.21 -8.57
C ALA A 54 -23.49 -15.40 -7.81
N ALA A 55 -22.85 -15.86 -6.73
CA ALA A 55 -23.38 -16.87 -5.83
C ALA A 55 -24.58 -16.35 -5.03
N SER A 56 -24.53 -15.11 -4.52
CA SER A 56 -25.61 -14.54 -3.74
C SER A 56 -25.57 -13.01 -3.68
N ALA A 57 -26.74 -12.39 -3.90
CA ALA A 57 -26.92 -10.95 -3.71
C ALA A 57 -26.83 -10.50 -2.23
N SER A 58 -26.70 -11.43 -1.28
CA SER A 58 -26.43 -11.12 0.13
C SER A 58 -24.94 -11.17 0.47
N ASP A 59 -24.09 -11.57 -0.47
CA ASP A 59 -22.64 -11.69 -0.27
C ASP A 59 -21.99 -10.32 -0.52
N GLU A 60 -22.39 -9.35 0.30
CA GLU A 60 -21.92 -7.98 0.22
C GLU A 60 -20.67 -7.78 1.08
N TRP A 61 -19.80 -6.88 0.64
CA TRP A 61 -18.62 -6.51 1.41
C TRP A 61 -18.22 -5.05 1.19
N ILE A 62 -17.47 -4.53 2.16
CA ILE A 62 -16.86 -3.20 2.15
C ILE A 62 -15.37 -3.39 2.42
N GLU A 63 -14.54 -2.71 1.66
CA GLU A 63 -13.11 -2.67 1.88
C GLU A 63 -12.66 -1.28 2.31
N LEU A 64 -11.78 -1.24 3.30
CA LEU A 64 -11.04 -0.04 3.66
C LEU A 64 -9.60 -0.14 3.16
N TYR A 65 -9.00 0.99 2.81
CA TYR A 65 -7.59 1.10 2.47
C TYR A 65 -6.91 2.10 3.40
N ASN A 66 -5.82 1.69 4.03
CA ASN A 66 -4.95 2.58 4.79
C ASN A 66 -3.99 3.30 3.83
N THR A 67 -4.17 4.60 3.65
CA THR A 67 -3.34 5.41 2.74
C THR A 67 -1.99 5.80 3.35
N THR A 68 -1.77 5.43 4.62
CA THR A 68 -0.57 5.82 5.36
C THR A 68 0.46 4.70 5.38
N SER A 69 1.72 5.09 5.52
CA SER A 69 2.85 4.18 5.70
C SER A 69 3.01 3.64 7.14
N LEU A 70 2.03 3.89 8.01
CA LEU A 70 2.02 3.41 9.39
C LEU A 70 0.78 2.55 9.63
N PRO A 71 0.84 1.56 10.54
CA PRO A 71 -0.36 0.83 10.91
C PRO A 71 -1.38 1.79 11.56
N VAL A 72 -2.64 1.67 11.17
CA VAL A 72 -3.74 2.47 11.72
C VAL A 72 -4.56 1.63 12.67
N ASP A 73 -4.57 2.01 13.95
CA ASP A 73 -5.44 1.44 14.98
C ASP A 73 -6.89 1.94 14.79
N LEU A 74 -7.81 1.00 14.58
CA LEU A 74 -9.23 1.25 14.34
C LEU A 74 -10.06 1.27 15.64
N THR A 75 -9.43 1.33 16.81
CA THR A 75 -10.13 1.50 18.09
C THR A 75 -10.96 2.78 18.09
N GLY A 76 -12.27 2.66 18.38
CA GLY A 76 -13.23 3.75 18.32
C GLY A 76 -13.69 4.15 16.92
N TRP A 77 -13.34 3.37 15.89
CA TRP A 77 -13.81 3.60 14.53
C TRP A 77 -15.10 2.84 14.23
N VAL A 78 -15.97 3.44 13.44
CA VAL A 78 -17.26 2.89 13.05
C VAL A 78 -17.58 3.24 11.60
N ILE A 79 -18.05 2.24 10.84
CA ILE A 79 -18.75 2.48 9.57
C ILE A 79 -20.24 2.55 9.84
N THR A 80 -20.85 3.64 9.39
CA THR A 80 -22.31 3.82 9.45
C THR A 80 -22.85 4.08 8.06
N SER A 81 -24.16 3.88 7.88
CA SER A 81 -24.86 4.34 6.68
C SER A 81 -26.03 5.24 7.03
N THR A 82 -26.60 5.89 6.00
CA THR A 82 -27.88 6.60 6.14
C THR A 82 -29.07 5.67 6.43
N GLY A 83 -28.87 4.35 6.35
CA GLY A 83 -29.82 3.30 6.72
C GLY A 83 -29.59 2.77 8.14
N THR A 84 -29.46 1.45 8.27
CA THR A 84 -29.30 0.76 9.58
C THR A 84 -27.90 0.18 9.80
N LEU A 85 -26.95 0.44 8.90
CA LEU A 85 -25.60 -0.10 8.99
C LEU A 85 -24.86 0.56 10.15
N ASN A 86 -24.25 -0.26 11.02
CA ASN A 86 -23.39 0.19 12.09
C ASN A 86 -22.37 -0.91 12.43
N ILE A 87 -21.14 -0.74 11.95
CA ILE A 87 -20.05 -1.71 12.08
C ILE A 87 -18.93 -1.09 12.94
N PRO A 88 -18.81 -1.48 14.22
CA PRO A 88 -17.66 -1.08 15.03
C PRO A 88 -16.41 -1.86 14.64
N LEU A 89 -15.26 -1.18 14.58
CA LEU A 89 -13.97 -1.74 14.18
C LEU A 89 -12.98 -1.81 15.35
N ASP A 90 -13.49 -1.79 16.58
CA ASP A 90 -12.67 -1.78 17.80
C ASP A 90 -11.66 -2.92 17.87
N GLY A 91 -10.43 -2.58 18.25
CA GLY A 91 -9.33 -3.53 18.39
C GLY A 91 -8.82 -4.12 17.09
N LYS A 92 -9.15 -3.51 15.95
CA LYS A 92 -8.58 -3.85 14.64
C LYS A 92 -7.45 -2.90 14.27
N THR A 93 -6.60 -3.34 13.35
CA THR A 93 -5.50 -2.52 12.84
C THR A 93 -5.33 -2.84 11.37
N ILE A 94 -5.21 -1.80 10.55
CA ILE A 94 -4.86 -1.96 9.13
C ILE A 94 -3.35 -1.76 9.02
N ALA A 95 -2.65 -2.66 8.35
CA ALA A 95 -1.23 -2.51 8.07
C ALA A 95 -0.96 -1.26 7.19
N PRO A 96 0.27 -0.71 7.18
CA PRO A 96 0.68 0.29 6.20
C PRO A 96 0.28 -0.09 4.78
N ASN A 97 -0.35 0.82 4.02
CA ASN A 97 -0.81 0.54 2.65
C ASN A 97 -1.64 -0.76 2.54
N GLY A 98 -2.28 -1.16 3.64
CA GLY A 98 -3.02 -2.40 3.75
C GLY A 98 -4.49 -2.21 3.39
N TYR A 99 -5.09 -3.28 2.92
CA TYR A 99 -6.53 -3.42 2.73
C TYR A 99 -7.14 -4.08 3.97
N PHE A 100 -8.40 -3.77 4.23
CA PHE A 100 -9.16 -4.34 5.34
C PHE A 100 -10.54 -4.74 4.85
N LEU A 101 -10.75 -6.05 4.69
CA LEU A 101 -11.94 -6.63 4.09
C LEU A 101 -13.00 -6.92 5.15
N ILE A 102 -14.19 -6.36 4.94
CA ILE A 102 -15.35 -6.53 5.83
C ILE A 102 -16.45 -7.25 5.07
N GLU A 103 -16.70 -8.51 5.42
CA GLU A 103 -17.75 -9.31 4.80
C GLU A 103 -19.06 -9.28 5.60
N ARG A 104 -20.18 -9.39 4.90
CA ARG A 104 -21.48 -9.54 5.51
C ARG A 104 -21.65 -10.96 6.06
N THR A 105 -22.00 -11.04 7.35
CA THR A 105 -22.45 -12.22 8.11
C THR A 105 -21.47 -13.38 8.31
N ASP A 106 -20.71 -13.78 7.30
CA ASP A 106 -19.74 -14.87 7.38
C ASP A 106 -18.57 -14.64 6.41
N ASP A 107 -17.51 -15.43 6.56
CA ASP A 107 -16.23 -15.32 5.86
C ASP A 107 -16.19 -16.31 4.66
N ASN A 108 -17.22 -16.24 3.81
CA ASN A 108 -17.31 -17.06 2.59
C ASN A 108 -17.74 -16.25 1.37
N THR A 109 -17.91 -14.92 1.50
CA THR A 109 -18.32 -14.08 0.38
C THR A 109 -17.23 -14.06 -0.69
N VAL A 110 -15.97 -13.84 -0.30
CA VAL A 110 -14.77 -14.07 -1.10
C VAL A 110 -14.08 -15.32 -0.54
N SER A 111 -14.52 -16.49 -0.99
CA SER A 111 -14.20 -17.81 -0.41
C SER A 111 -12.71 -18.17 -0.32
N ASP A 112 -11.85 -17.51 -1.09
CA ASP A 112 -10.40 -17.73 -1.17
C ASP A 112 -9.57 -16.53 -0.69
N VAL A 113 -10.21 -15.47 -0.18
CA VAL A 113 -9.56 -14.31 0.46
C VAL A 113 -10.20 -14.10 1.83
N ALA A 114 -9.44 -14.35 2.90
CA ALA A 114 -9.98 -14.21 4.25
C ALA A 114 -10.38 -12.76 4.58
N ALA A 115 -11.57 -12.58 5.14
CA ALA A 115 -12.02 -11.32 5.69
C ALA A 115 -11.26 -10.98 6.97
N ASP A 116 -10.93 -9.70 7.16
CA ASP A 116 -10.38 -9.21 8.42
C ASP A 116 -11.45 -9.15 9.52
N VAL A 117 -12.70 -8.97 9.13
CA VAL A 117 -13.85 -9.06 10.02
C VAL A 117 -15.13 -9.41 9.26
N THR A 118 -16.01 -10.16 9.91
CA THR A 118 -17.38 -10.36 9.47
C THR A 118 -18.32 -9.53 10.34
N ALA A 119 -19.32 -8.89 9.73
CA ALA A 119 -20.25 -8.03 10.44
C ALA A 119 -21.69 -8.17 9.92
N SER A 120 -22.66 -7.83 10.77
CA SER A 120 -24.04 -7.71 10.32
C SER A 120 -24.23 -6.39 9.57
N PHE A 121 -24.68 -6.47 8.31
CA PHE A 121 -25.07 -5.28 7.56
C PHE A 121 -26.55 -4.93 7.77
N GLY A 122 -27.19 -5.52 8.79
CA GLY A 122 -28.62 -5.41 9.02
C GLY A 122 -29.42 -6.00 7.85
N ARG A 123 -30.07 -5.13 7.07
CA ARG A 123 -30.83 -5.52 5.86
C ARG A 123 -29.97 -5.62 4.60
N GLY A 124 -28.66 -5.36 4.70
CA GLY A 124 -27.75 -5.24 3.58
C GLY A 124 -27.60 -3.80 3.10
N LEU A 125 -26.78 -3.62 2.08
CA LEU A 125 -26.66 -2.37 1.34
C LEU A 125 -27.84 -2.26 0.36
N SER A 126 -28.42 -1.07 0.25
CA SER A 126 -29.53 -0.86 -0.67
C SER A 126 -29.02 -0.86 -2.10
N ASN A 127 -29.59 -1.71 -2.99
CA ASN A 127 -29.30 -1.67 -4.43
C ASN A 127 -29.70 -0.33 -5.08
N SER A 128 -30.58 0.46 -4.43
CA SER A 128 -30.92 1.82 -4.88
C SER A 128 -29.94 2.89 -4.37
N GLY A 129 -28.89 2.48 -3.66
CA GLY A 129 -27.89 3.37 -3.08
C GLY A 129 -28.13 3.73 -1.61
N THR A 130 -27.02 3.96 -0.90
CA THR A 130 -26.96 4.56 0.43
C THR A 130 -25.64 5.32 0.56
N GLY A 131 -25.56 6.27 1.50
CA GLY A 131 -24.30 6.92 1.85
C GLY A 131 -23.65 6.20 3.02
N LEU A 132 -22.34 5.99 2.95
CA LEU A 132 -21.52 5.44 4.02
C LEU A 132 -20.64 6.53 4.64
N VAL A 133 -20.41 6.41 5.94
CA VAL A 133 -19.51 7.27 6.71
C VAL A 133 -18.59 6.38 7.54
N LEU A 134 -17.29 6.49 7.30
CA LEU A 134 -16.26 6.00 8.19
C LEU A 134 -15.92 7.11 9.19
N SER A 135 -16.02 6.83 10.48
CA SER A 135 -15.74 7.80 11.53
C SER A 135 -14.82 7.24 12.60
N ALA A 136 -14.02 8.10 13.21
CA ALA A 136 -13.13 7.80 14.32
C ALA A 136 -13.49 8.71 15.51
N GLY A 137 -13.96 8.12 16.62
CA GLY A 137 -14.37 8.90 17.79
C GLY A 137 -15.47 9.93 17.51
N GLY A 138 -16.31 9.69 16.49
CA GLY A 138 -17.38 10.59 16.04
C GLY A 138 -16.96 11.66 15.01
N VAL A 139 -15.69 11.70 14.62
CA VAL A 139 -15.21 12.56 13.53
C VAL A 139 -15.20 11.78 12.22
N THR A 140 -15.77 12.33 11.16
CA THR A 140 -15.73 11.72 9.83
C THR A 140 -14.29 11.66 9.31
N VAL A 141 -13.86 10.46 8.92
CA VAL A 141 -12.56 10.19 8.28
C VAL A 141 -12.71 10.10 6.77
N ASP A 142 -13.73 9.39 6.30
CA ASP A 142 -14.03 9.27 4.88
C ASP A 142 -15.51 8.94 4.68
N THR A 143 -16.00 9.14 3.45
CA THR A 143 -17.37 8.82 3.07
C THR A 143 -17.40 8.12 1.72
N ALA A 144 -18.49 7.40 1.45
CA ALA A 144 -18.77 6.88 0.12
C ALA A 144 -20.23 7.15 -0.23
N ASN A 145 -20.47 7.75 -1.39
CA ASN A 145 -21.80 8.12 -1.86
C ASN A 145 -22.57 9.00 -0.85
N ILE A 146 -21.87 9.92 -0.15
CA ILE A 146 -22.44 10.71 0.96
C ILE A 146 -23.62 11.58 0.55
N THR A 147 -23.66 12.02 -0.71
CA THR A 147 -24.78 12.78 -1.27
C THR A 147 -26.06 11.95 -1.38
N GLY A 148 -25.94 10.62 -1.24
CA GLY A 148 -27.03 9.67 -1.41
C GLY A 148 -27.49 9.56 -2.86
N GLY A 149 -28.66 8.93 -3.05
CA GLY A 149 -29.13 8.55 -4.38
C GLY A 149 -28.51 7.23 -4.83
N ALA A 150 -28.63 6.93 -6.13
CA ALA A 150 -28.08 5.71 -6.72
C ALA A 150 -26.56 5.63 -6.54
N TRP A 151 -26.03 4.42 -6.40
CA TRP A 151 -24.59 4.21 -6.40
C TRP A 151 -23.97 4.77 -7.70
N PRO A 152 -22.88 5.55 -7.60
CA PRO A 152 -22.24 6.13 -8.78
C PRO A 152 -21.59 5.10 -9.71
N ALA A 153 -21.27 3.91 -9.18
CA ALA A 153 -20.65 2.81 -9.90
C ALA A 153 -20.99 1.45 -9.27
N GLY A 154 -20.48 0.38 -9.87
CA GLY A 154 -20.82 -1.00 -9.55
C GLY A 154 -22.14 -1.46 -10.17
N SER A 155 -22.52 -2.70 -9.91
CA SER A 155 -23.79 -3.28 -10.37
C SER A 155 -24.21 -4.45 -9.49
N GLY A 156 -25.51 -4.72 -9.43
CA GLY A 156 -26.04 -6.02 -9.00
C GLY A 156 -26.11 -7.01 -10.16
N SER A 157 -27.02 -7.98 -10.04
CA SER A 157 -27.28 -8.98 -11.09
C SER A 157 -27.45 -8.37 -12.49
N PRO A 158 -26.92 -9.02 -13.55
CA PRO A 158 -26.13 -10.25 -13.52
C PRO A 158 -24.62 -9.99 -13.39
N GLY A 159 -24.19 -8.72 -13.36
CA GLY A 159 -22.78 -8.34 -13.46
C GLY A 159 -22.03 -8.42 -12.14
N TYR A 160 -22.66 -8.00 -11.04
CA TYR A 160 -22.05 -8.00 -9.70
C TYR A 160 -20.68 -7.31 -9.65
N PHE A 161 -20.47 -6.29 -10.50
CA PHE A 161 -19.27 -5.46 -10.46
C PHE A 161 -19.28 -4.61 -9.20
N THR A 162 -18.15 -4.58 -8.51
CA THR A 162 -17.95 -3.69 -7.36
C THR A 162 -17.87 -2.23 -7.78
N MET A 163 -18.16 -1.34 -6.83
CA MET A 163 -17.85 0.08 -6.92
C MET A 163 -16.48 0.33 -6.28
N ALA A 164 -15.51 0.76 -7.08
CA ALA A 164 -14.13 0.96 -6.69
C ALA A 164 -13.74 2.46 -6.75
N ARG A 165 -13.00 2.93 -5.75
CA ARG A 165 -12.46 4.30 -5.72
C ARG A 165 -11.28 4.42 -6.68
N LEU A 166 -11.25 5.48 -7.49
CA LEU A 166 -10.19 5.73 -8.48
C LEU A 166 -8.92 6.29 -7.82
N ASP A 167 -9.08 7.38 -7.06
CA ASP A 167 -8.01 8.01 -6.29
C ASP A 167 -8.39 7.97 -4.80
N PRO A 168 -7.66 7.19 -3.97
CA PRO A 168 -7.87 7.09 -2.53
C PRO A 168 -7.80 8.44 -1.78
N LEU A 169 -7.10 9.44 -2.30
CA LEU A 169 -6.95 10.75 -1.68
C LEU A 169 -7.94 11.80 -2.22
N ALA A 170 -8.61 11.50 -3.33
CA ALA A 170 -9.62 12.39 -3.89
C ALA A 170 -10.95 12.35 -3.10
N PRO A 171 -11.72 13.45 -3.12
CA PRO A 171 -13.00 13.53 -2.42
C PRO A 171 -14.03 12.51 -2.91
N ASP A 172 -14.98 12.15 -2.03
CA ASP A 172 -16.16 11.36 -2.35
C ASP A 172 -17.10 12.13 -3.30
N THR A 173 -16.86 11.96 -4.59
CA THR A 173 -17.70 12.48 -5.67
C THR A 173 -17.99 11.36 -6.66
N PRO A 174 -19.12 11.38 -7.39
CA PRO A 174 -19.41 10.36 -8.39
C PRO A 174 -18.30 10.15 -9.43
N ALA A 175 -17.49 11.19 -9.71
CA ALA A 175 -16.36 11.11 -10.64
C ALA A 175 -15.18 10.29 -10.11
N ASN A 176 -15.09 10.07 -8.80
CA ASN A 176 -14.01 9.31 -8.16
C ASN A 176 -14.38 7.82 -7.95
N TRP A 177 -15.51 7.37 -8.49
CA TRP A 177 -15.99 6.01 -8.36
C TRP A 177 -16.15 5.37 -9.74
N THR A 178 -15.66 4.15 -9.90
CA THR A 178 -15.78 3.37 -11.13
C THR A 178 -16.25 1.96 -10.84
N SER A 179 -16.88 1.31 -11.83
CA SER A 179 -17.15 -0.12 -11.74
C SER A 179 -15.86 -0.90 -12.03
N ASN A 180 -15.65 -2.02 -11.35
CA ASN A 180 -14.62 -2.97 -11.78
C ASN A 180 -14.83 -3.34 -13.28
N ASN A 181 -13.74 -3.46 -14.05
CA ASN A 181 -13.83 -3.66 -15.50
C ASN A 181 -13.96 -5.14 -15.92
N GLY A 182 -13.95 -6.07 -14.96
CA GLY A 182 -14.00 -7.51 -15.21
C GLY A 182 -12.69 -8.13 -15.71
N LEU A 183 -11.65 -7.33 -15.93
CA LEU A 183 -10.33 -7.79 -16.37
C LEU A 183 -9.39 -8.01 -15.18
N TYR A 184 -9.34 -7.03 -14.28
CA TYR A 184 -8.53 -7.10 -13.07
C TYR A 184 -9.41 -7.46 -11.90
N ARG A 185 -9.25 -8.70 -11.43
CA ARG A 185 -10.13 -9.33 -10.45
C ARG A 185 -9.31 -10.12 -9.45
N ASN A 186 -9.75 -10.15 -8.21
CA ASN A 186 -9.19 -11.02 -7.19
C ASN A 186 -10.28 -11.80 -6.47
N GLY A 187 -10.01 -13.08 -6.24
CA GLY A 187 -10.86 -13.98 -5.48
C GLY A 187 -12.05 -14.60 -6.20
N SER A 188 -12.68 -15.54 -5.51
CA SER A 188 -13.77 -16.39 -5.96
C SER A 188 -14.94 -16.34 -4.98
N ASP A 189 -16.17 -16.25 -5.48
CA ASP A 189 -17.36 -16.31 -4.62
C ASP A 189 -17.59 -17.72 -4.04
N ALA A 190 -18.57 -17.86 -3.13
CA ALA A 190 -18.94 -19.14 -2.53
C ALA A 190 -19.34 -20.24 -3.54
N GLY A 191 -19.70 -19.86 -4.77
CA GLY A 191 -20.01 -20.76 -5.88
C GLY A 191 -18.80 -21.10 -6.76
N GLY A 192 -17.62 -20.53 -6.47
CA GLY A 192 -16.40 -20.67 -7.25
C GLY A 192 -16.36 -19.79 -8.51
N ASN A 193 -17.24 -18.80 -8.65
CA ASN A 193 -17.17 -17.85 -9.76
C ASN A 193 -16.18 -16.72 -9.44
N PRO A 194 -15.46 -16.18 -10.43
CA PRO A 194 -14.58 -15.04 -10.19
C PRO A 194 -15.36 -13.82 -9.67
N ILE A 195 -14.84 -13.17 -8.62
CA ILE A 195 -15.37 -11.91 -8.12
C ILE A 195 -15.06 -10.80 -9.12
N ASN A 196 -16.07 -10.03 -9.53
CA ASN A 196 -15.90 -8.86 -10.38
C ASN A 196 -15.51 -7.64 -9.53
N GLY A 197 -14.39 -7.75 -8.83
CA GLY A 197 -13.83 -6.79 -7.88
C GLY A 197 -12.40 -7.18 -7.49
N THR A 198 -11.75 -6.38 -6.65
CA THR A 198 -10.35 -6.52 -6.26
C THR A 198 -10.15 -6.63 -4.73
N PRO A 199 -10.93 -7.46 -4.01
CA PRO A 199 -10.79 -7.58 -2.55
C PRO A 199 -9.36 -7.93 -2.16
N GLY A 200 -8.80 -7.17 -1.23
CA GLY A 200 -7.43 -7.29 -0.73
C GLY A 200 -6.35 -6.82 -1.69
N GLN A 201 -6.68 -6.12 -2.79
CA GLN A 201 -5.75 -5.72 -3.85
C GLN A 201 -6.03 -4.28 -4.33
N PRO A 202 -5.08 -3.65 -5.03
CA PRO A 202 -5.31 -2.35 -5.66
C PRO A 202 -6.51 -2.36 -6.60
N ASN A 203 -7.32 -1.31 -6.50
CA ASN A 203 -8.43 -1.09 -7.41
C ASN A 203 -7.95 -0.99 -8.85
N ASN A 204 -8.87 -1.30 -9.76
CA ASN A 204 -8.61 -1.27 -11.19
C ASN A 204 -8.48 0.17 -11.76
N SER A 205 -7.37 0.83 -11.42
CA SER A 205 -6.85 2.02 -12.08
C SER A 205 -5.72 1.69 -13.06
N GLY A 206 -5.68 0.46 -13.61
CA GLY A 206 -5.00 0.18 -14.88
C GLY A 206 -3.69 -0.61 -14.88
N LEU A 207 -3.38 -1.51 -13.93
CA LEU A 207 -2.20 -2.38 -14.03
C LEU A 207 -2.48 -3.87 -13.71
N PRO A 208 -1.84 -4.84 -14.42
CA PRO A 208 -1.91 -6.26 -14.10
C PRO A 208 -1.27 -6.60 -12.76
N PRO A 209 -1.74 -7.66 -12.08
CA PRO A 209 -1.16 -8.05 -10.80
C PRO A 209 0.33 -8.39 -10.97
N THR A 210 1.15 -7.79 -10.10
CA THR A 210 2.57 -8.13 -9.95
C THR A 210 2.71 -9.63 -9.64
N PRO A 211 3.59 -10.39 -10.31
CA PRO A 211 3.84 -11.77 -9.95
C PRO A 211 4.35 -11.83 -8.50
N THR A 212 3.63 -12.54 -7.64
CA THR A 212 4.03 -12.78 -6.25
C THR A 212 5.37 -13.52 -6.25
N LEU A 213 6.45 -12.86 -5.82
CA LEU A 213 7.70 -13.53 -5.55
C LEU A 213 7.46 -14.53 -4.41
N THR A 214 7.58 -15.82 -4.73
CA THR A 214 7.55 -16.89 -3.74
C THR A 214 8.75 -16.67 -2.81
N PRO A 215 8.56 -16.53 -1.48
CA PRO A 215 9.66 -16.34 -0.56
C PRO A 215 10.60 -17.54 -0.65
N THR A 216 11.85 -17.29 -1.05
CA THR A 216 12.91 -18.29 -0.97
C THR A 216 13.28 -18.45 0.50
N GLU A 217 13.13 -19.66 1.04
CA GLU A 217 13.49 -19.96 2.42
C GLU A 217 14.95 -19.58 2.69
N THR A 218 15.15 -18.59 3.55
CA THR A 218 16.47 -18.19 4.03
C THR A 218 16.94 -19.22 5.06
N ALA A 219 18.09 -19.85 4.80
CA ALA A 219 18.67 -20.86 5.67
C ALA A 219 18.91 -20.32 7.09
N THR A 220 18.50 -21.12 8.08
CA THR A 220 18.69 -20.84 9.51
C THR A 220 20.19 -20.89 9.86
N PRO A 221 20.78 -19.84 10.46
CA PRO A 221 22.15 -19.92 10.92
C PRO A 221 22.26 -20.81 12.17
N ALA A 222 23.29 -21.65 12.18
CA ALA A 222 23.63 -22.55 13.29
C ALA A 222 24.07 -21.77 14.55
N PRO A 223 23.89 -22.31 15.76
CA PRO A 223 24.25 -21.59 16.99
C PRO A 223 25.78 -21.46 17.14
N SER A 224 26.23 -20.22 17.32
CA SER A 224 27.61 -19.86 17.72
C SER A 224 27.77 -19.97 19.24
N PRO A 225 28.92 -20.41 19.79
CA PRO A 225 29.09 -20.62 21.22
C PRO A 225 29.10 -19.30 22.01
N THR A 226 28.50 -19.36 23.21
CA THR A 226 28.41 -18.29 24.20
C THR A 226 29.79 -17.90 24.75
N GLU A 227 30.26 -16.68 24.46
CA GLU A 227 31.32 -16.04 25.24
C GLU A 227 30.76 -15.13 26.33
N THR A 228 31.50 -15.08 27.44
CA THR A 228 31.13 -14.45 28.71
C THR A 228 31.33 -12.93 28.65
N ALA A 229 30.31 -12.18 29.04
CA ALA A 229 30.30 -10.71 28.98
C ALA A 229 31.36 -10.06 29.89
N THR A 230 32.13 -9.16 29.30
CA THR A 230 32.91 -8.10 29.98
C THR A 230 32.09 -6.81 29.93
N PRO A 231 32.00 -5.99 30.99
CA PRO A 231 31.17 -4.79 30.97
C PRO A 231 31.75 -3.74 30.01
N GLU A 232 30.99 -3.39 28.97
CA GLU A 232 31.32 -2.38 27.98
C GLU A 232 30.80 -0.99 28.41
N PRO A 233 31.56 0.10 28.23
CA PRO A 233 31.13 1.44 28.63
C PRO A 233 29.93 1.91 27.80
N THR A 234 29.04 2.66 28.43
CA THR A 234 27.86 3.27 27.79
C THR A 234 28.29 4.27 26.71
N LEU A 235 28.18 3.87 25.44
CA LEU A 235 28.31 4.76 24.30
C LEU A 235 26.96 5.42 24.01
N THR A 236 26.99 6.74 23.85
CA THR A 236 25.90 7.54 23.28
C THR A 236 25.56 6.99 21.90
N ALA A 237 24.29 6.63 21.67
CA ALA A 237 23.84 6.07 20.39
C ALA A 237 24.12 7.04 19.24
N THR A 238 25.05 6.65 18.37
CA THR A 238 25.19 7.22 17.03
C THR A 238 23.92 6.88 16.25
N PRO A 239 23.29 7.83 15.52
CA PRO A 239 22.12 7.52 14.71
C PRO A 239 22.48 6.40 13.72
N LEU A 240 21.63 5.38 13.66
CA LEU A 240 21.75 4.30 12.68
C LEU A 240 21.76 4.93 11.28
N PRO A 241 22.66 4.52 10.36
CA PRO A 241 22.66 5.05 9.00
C PRO A 241 21.27 4.83 8.39
N THR A 242 20.69 5.90 7.84
CA THR A 242 19.43 5.82 7.09
C THR A 242 19.61 4.80 5.96
N PRO A 243 18.76 3.77 5.85
CA PRO A 243 18.83 2.84 4.73
C PRO A 243 18.73 3.63 3.40
N PRO A 244 19.39 3.18 2.33
CA PRO A 244 19.26 3.82 1.02
C PRO A 244 17.78 3.90 0.62
N PRO A 245 17.37 4.94 -0.10
CA PRO A 245 15.99 5.12 -0.48
C PRO A 245 15.56 4.02 -1.46
N ASP A 246 14.49 3.28 -1.13
CA ASP A 246 13.89 2.28 -2.02
C ASP A 246 13.04 3.01 -3.09
N LEU A 247 13.69 3.62 -4.08
CA LEU A 247 13.00 4.24 -5.21
C LEU A 247 12.82 3.22 -6.34
N LEU A 248 11.65 3.24 -6.96
CA LEU A 248 11.29 2.39 -8.09
C LEU A 248 10.78 3.24 -9.25
N ILE A 249 11.13 2.86 -10.47
CA ILE A 249 10.37 3.28 -11.65
C ILE A 249 9.08 2.44 -11.64
N SER A 250 7.95 3.08 -11.39
CA SER A 250 6.64 2.42 -11.26
C SER A 250 5.86 2.39 -12.58
N GLU A 251 6.03 3.42 -13.40
CA GLU A 251 5.36 3.54 -14.69
C GLU A 251 6.30 4.14 -15.73
N VAL A 252 6.19 3.66 -16.96
CA VAL A 252 6.85 4.23 -18.14
C VAL A 252 5.85 4.26 -19.27
N LEU A 253 5.69 5.43 -19.88
CA LEU A 253 5.07 5.57 -21.18
C LEU A 253 6.14 5.96 -22.18
N TYR A 254 6.48 5.02 -23.05
CA TYR A 254 7.46 5.21 -24.11
C TYR A 254 6.78 5.48 -25.48
N ASP A 255 5.63 4.85 -25.74
CA ASP A 255 4.89 5.03 -27.00
C ASP A 255 3.93 6.23 -26.94
N GLY A 256 4.48 7.39 -27.26
CA GLY A 256 3.74 8.65 -27.31
C GLY A 256 2.65 8.68 -28.39
N THR A 257 1.57 9.41 -28.14
CA THR A 257 0.43 9.48 -29.08
C THR A 257 0.72 10.22 -30.37
N THR A 258 1.74 11.09 -30.37
CA THR A 258 2.13 11.88 -31.54
C THR A 258 3.47 11.37 -32.07
N SER A 259 3.43 10.48 -33.06
CA SER A 259 4.62 9.77 -33.60
C SER A 259 5.76 10.63 -34.15
N ALA A 260 5.62 11.96 -34.19
CA ALA A 260 6.67 12.89 -34.59
C ALA A 260 7.40 13.56 -33.40
N THR A 261 6.78 13.57 -32.22
CA THR A 261 7.31 14.26 -31.03
C THR A 261 7.39 13.35 -29.83
N GLU A 262 6.44 12.42 -29.71
CA GLU A 262 6.26 11.53 -28.56
C GLU A 262 6.34 12.34 -27.24
N GLY A 263 5.80 13.56 -27.27
CA GLY A 263 5.98 14.54 -26.20
C GLY A 263 5.30 14.15 -24.89
N ASP A 264 4.35 13.22 -24.95
CA ASP A 264 3.63 12.65 -23.81
C ASP A 264 4.35 11.44 -23.19
N GLU A 265 5.58 11.10 -23.64
CA GLU A 265 6.46 10.19 -22.94
C GLU A 265 6.67 10.64 -21.48
N PHE A 266 6.66 9.68 -20.55
CA PHE A 266 6.94 9.96 -19.15
C PHE A 266 7.46 8.74 -18.42
N ALA A 267 8.01 9.00 -17.24
CA ALA A 267 8.27 8.01 -16.23
C ALA A 267 7.73 8.47 -14.87
N GLU A 268 7.23 7.52 -14.09
CA GLU A 268 6.85 7.71 -12.71
C GLU A 268 7.90 7.04 -11.80
N ILE A 269 8.39 7.80 -10.81
CA ILE A 269 9.24 7.27 -9.75
C ILE A 269 8.46 7.29 -8.44
N CYS A 270 8.35 6.15 -7.77
CA CYS A 270 7.74 6.05 -6.45
C CYS A 270 8.77 5.67 -5.38
N ASN A 271 8.57 6.20 -4.18
CA ASN A 271 9.27 5.74 -2.99
C ASN A 271 8.55 4.53 -2.40
N ALA A 272 9.09 3.33 -2.64
CA ALA A 272 8.62 2.09 -2.05
C ALA A 272 9.07 1.90 -0.59
N GLY A 273 9.98 2.76 -0.12
CA GLY A 273 10.56 2.70 1.21
C GLY A 273 9.64 3.23 2.30
N ALA A 274 9.85 2.76 3.53
CA ALA A 274 9.06 3.18 4.69
C ALA A 274 9.46 4.55 5.28
N ALA A 275 10.53 5.18 4.77
CA ALA A 275 11.01 6.51 5.17
C ALA A 275 11.00 7.47 3.98
N ALA A 276 10.92 8.77 4.24
CA ALA A 276 11.00 9.77 3.18
C ALA A 276 12.35 9.65 2.45
N ALA A 277 12.29 9.43 1.14
CA ALA A 277 13.45 9.33 0.28
C ALA A 277 13.93 10.75 -0.07
N ASN A 278 15.17 11.06 0.26
CA ASN A 278 15.80 12.29 -0.23
C ASN A 278 16.27 12.06 -1.66
N LEU A 279 15.82 12.90 -2.60
CA LEU A 279 16.15 12.79 -4.01
C LEU A 279 17.42 13.56 -4.40
N THR A 280 18.09 14.23 -3.45
CA THR A 280 19.36 14.92 -3.70
C THR A 280 20.36 13.98 -4.35
N GLY A 281 20.80 14.37 -5.56
CA GLY A 281 21.75 13.60 -6.35
C GLY A 281 21.18 12.36 -7.03
N VAL A 282 19.90 12.02 -6.89
CA VAL A 282 19.27 10.96 -7.69
C VAL A 282 19.16 11.42 -9.14
N LYS A 283 19.33 10.51 -10.11
CA LYS A 283 19.19 10.80 -11.54
C LYS A 283 18.24 9.82 -12.22
N LEU A 284 17.56 10.30 -13.25
CA LEU A 284 16.72 9.51 -14.13
C LEU A 284 17.08 9.83 -15.58
N GLY A 285 17.13 8.82 -16.43
CA GLY A 285 17.38 9.01 -17.85
C GLY A 285 17.36 7.71 -18.62
N ASP A 286 17.43 7.83 -19.94
CA ASP A 286 17.46 6.73 -20.91
C ASP A 286 18.87 6.16 -21.13
N GLU A 287 19.92 6.90 -20.78
CA GLU A 287 21.29 6.40 -20.95
C GLU A 287 21.67 5.27 -19.95
N GLU A 288 21.88 4.07 -20.49
CA GLU A 288 22.26 2.86 -19.75
C GLU A 288 23.75 2.82 -19.39
N SER A 289 24.59 3.56 -20.12
CA SER A 289 26.05 3.49 -20.01
C SER A 289 26.72 4.83 -19.60
N PRO A 290 27.68 4.81 -18.66
CA PRO A 290 28.46 6.01 -18.36
C PRO A 290 29.22 6.55 -19.57
N GLY A 291 28.95 7.80 -19.91
CA GLY A 291 29.58 8.54 -21.01
C GLY A 291 28.89 8.39 -22.37
N GLY A 292 27.69 7.82 -22.42
CA GLY A 292 26.96 7.66 -23.67
C GLY A 292 26.24 8.92 -24.18
N GLY A 293 25.49 8.70 -25.26
CA GLY A 293 24.91 9.72 -26.11
C GLY A 293 23.49 10.14 -25.76
N GLU A 294 22.85 9.47 -24.81
CA GLU A 294 21.45 9.64 -24.40
C GLU A 294 21.32 10.49 -23.13
N GLY A 295 20.09 10.71 -22.70
CA GLY A 295 19.77 11.61 -21.60
C GLY A 295 20.04 11.03 -20.22
N MET A 296 20.54 11.87 -19.32
CA MET A 296 20.55 11.60 -17.88
C MET A 296 20.34 12.91 -17.14
N PHE A 297 19.42 12.95 -16.18
CA PHE A 297 18.96 14.18 -15.55
C PHE A 297 18.89 14.04 -14.04
N ARG A 298 19.39 15.04 -13.30
CA ARG A 298 19.30 15.10 -11.84
C ARG A 298 17.88 15.47 -11.43
N LEU A 299 17.34 14.73 -10.47
CA LEU A 299 16.14 15.13 -9.77
C LEU A 299 16.43 16.37 -8.89
N PRO A 300 15.42 17.18 -8.54
CA PRO A 300 15.64 18.41 -7.80
C PRO A 300 16.26 18.17 -6.42
N ASP A 301 17.35 18.89 -6.14
CA ASP A 301 18.02 18.82 -4.85
C ASP A 301 17.12 19.31 -3.70
N GLY A 302 17.19 18.60 -2.57
CA GLY A 302 16.42 18.93 -1.37
C GLY A 302 14.96 18.49 -1.44
N MET A 303 14.53 17.89 -2.56
CA MET A 303 13.23 17.24 -2.66
C MET A 303 13.23 15.94 -1.85
N THR A 304 12.16 15.74 -1.08
CA THR A 304 11.91 14.48 -0.38
C THR A 304 10.62 13.87 -0.87
N LEU A 305 10.67 12.62 -1.30
CA LEU A 305 9.50 11.84 -1.65
C LEU A 305 9.04 11.08 -0.39
N PRO A 306 7.84 11.36 0.16
CA PRO A 306 7.38 10.62 1.33
C PRO A 306 7.24 9.12 1.00
N PRO A 307 7.17 8.23 2.01
CA PRO A 307 6.84 6.82 1.78
C PRO A 307 5.58 6.68 0.94
N GLY A 308 5.63 5.90 -0.14
CA GLY A 308 4.54 5.72 -1.10
C GLY A 308 4.25 6.92 -2.01
N GLY A 309 4.95 8.04 -1.83
CA GLY A 309 4.84 9.18 -2.73
C GLY A 309 5.43 8.85 -4.09
N CYS A 310 4.83 9.41 -5.14
CA CYS A 310 5.27 9.24 -6.52
C CYS A 310 5.53 10.59 -7.17
N LEU A 311 6.37 10.57 -8.21
CA LEU A 311 6.79 11.72 -8.98
C LEU A 311 6.68 11.38 -10.46
N VAL A 312 5.89 12.16 -11.21
CA VAL A 312 5.77 12.02 -12.65
C VAL A 312 6.70 13.02 -13.35
N ILE A 313 7.59 12.50 -14.20
CA ILE A 313 8.50 13.29 -15.02
C ILE A 313 8.17 13.02 -16.48
N ALA A 314 7.69 14.05 -17.19
CA ALA A 314 7.31 13.93 -18.60
C ALA A 314 8.27 14.68 -19.51
N LYS A 315 8.41 14.21 -20.76
CA LYS A 315 9.21 14.84 -21.80
C LYS A 315 8.72 16.25 -22.14
N ASN A 316 7.40 16.42 -22.29
CA ASN A 316 6.76 17.71 -22.49
C ASN A 316 5.48 17.86 -21.63
N SER A 317 5.43 18.89 -20.80
CA SER A 317 4.29 19.11 -19.89
C SER A 317 2.97 19.36 -20.62
N ALA A 318 3.00 20.06 -21.76
CA ALA A 318 1.77 20.39 -22.50
C ALA A 318 1.16 19.18 -23.18
N ASP A 319 1.97 18.34 -23.83
CA ASP A 319 1.51 17.12 -24.49
C ASP A 319 1.03 16.09 -23.46
N PHE A 320 1.76 15.92 -22.34
CA PHE A 320 1.30 15.11 -21.21
C PHE A 320 -0.05 15.60 -20.67
N THR A 321 -0.18 16.90 -20.38
CA THR A 321 -1.43 17.48 -19.84
C THR A 321 -2.59 17.31 -20.81
N ALA A 322 -2.34 17.43 -22.12
CA ALA A 322 -3.36 17.24 -23.15
C ALA A 322 -3.94 15.81 -23.15
N ARG A 323 -3.12 14.80 -22.83
CA ARG A 323 -3.52 13.40 -22.75
C ARG A 323 -4.14 13.03 -21.41
N PHE A 324 -3.52 13.44 -20.30
CA PHE A 324 -3.85 12.96 -18.96
C PHE A 324 -4.71 13.94 -18.15
N GLY A 325 -4.95 15.15 -18.67
CA GLY A 325 -5.81 16.16 -18.04
C GLY A 325 -5.20 16.84 -16.81
N THR A 326 -3.99 16.45 -16.40
CA THR A 326 -3.22 17.02 -15.29
C THR A 326 -1.76 17.22 -15.71
N PRO A 327 -1.06 18.25 -15.19
CA PRO A 327 0.35 18.42 -15.47
C PRO A 327 1.20 17.38 -14.74
N PRO A 328 2.36 16.98 -15.30
CA PRO A 328 3.35 16.21 -14.56
C PRO A 328 3.95 17.04 -13.42
N ASP A 329 4.61 16.40 -12.47
CA ASP A 329 5.35 17.11 -11.41
C ASP A 329 6.54 17.89 -11.99
N PHE A 330 7.25 17.29 -12.95
CA PHE A 330 8.33 17.95 -13.69
C PHE A 330 8.27 17.65 -15.19
N GLU A 331 8.69 18.64 -15.98
CA GLU A 331 9.11 18.43 -17.36
C GLU A 331 10.62 18.18 -17.39
N VAL A 332 11.10 17.27 -18.25
CA VAL A 332 12.54 16.99 -18.42
C VAL A 332 13.36 18.27 -18.65
N SER A 333 12.81 19.25 -19.38
CA SER A 333 13.46 20.53 -19.66
C SER A 333 13.71 21.39 -18.40
N GLN A 334 13.05 21.08 -17.29
CA GLN A 334 13.22 21.73 -15.99
C GLN A 334 14.30 21.07 -15.12
N LEU A 335 14.76 19.87 -15.50
CA LEU A 335 15.77 19.11 -14.76
C LEU A 335 17.19 19.44 -15.24
N GLU A 336 18.16 19.34 -14.34
CA GLU A 336 19.56 19.59 -14.66
C GLU A 336 20.16 18.35 -15.34
N LYS A 337 20.74 18.51 -16.54
CA LYS A 337 21.46 17.41 -17.20
C LYS A 337 22.67 16.94 -16.39
N TYR A 338 22.82 15.63 -16.25
CA TYR A 338 23.98 14.97 -15.69
C TYR A 338 24.94 14.47 -16.77
N SER A 339 25.60 15.42 -17.45
CA SER A 339 26.48 15.13 -18.60
C SER A 339 27.74 14.30 -18.30
N ALA A 340 28.01 13.97 -17.03
CA ALA A 340 29.05 13.02 -16.67
C ALA A 340 28.64 11.56 -16.97
N TRP A 341 27.33 11.30 -17.03
CA TRP A 341 26.77 9.99 -17.39
C TRP A 341 26.18 10.02 -18.80
N GLY A 342 25.18 10.87 -19.05
CA GLY A 342 24.50 10.97 -20.34
C GLY A 342 24.45 12.43 -20.82
N SER A 343 24.85 12.68 -22.07
CA SER A 343 24.94 14.03 -22.64
C SER A 343 23.80 14.40 -23.58
N GLY A 344 22.97 13.42 -23.93
CA GLY A 344 21.88 13.50 -24.87
C GLY A 344 20.60 14.12 -24.33
N SER A 345 19.50 13.76 -24.96
CA SER A 345 18.15 14.20 -24.63
C SER A 345 17.31 12.97 -24.33
N TRP A 346 16.34 13.12 -23.45
CA TRP A 346 15.31 12.11 -23.20
C TRP A 346 14.56 11.77 -24.47
N SER A 347 14.55 10.50 -24.86
CA SER A 347 13.83 10.00 -26.02
C SER A 347 13.63 8.49 -25.93
N LEU A 348 12.53 8.05 -25.30
CA LEU A 348 12.24 6.63 -25.13
C LEU A 348 11.80 6.00 -26.46
N ALA A 349 12.70 5.27 -27.11
CA ALA A 349 12.40 4.64 -28.39
C ALA A 349 11.32 3.55 -28.26
N ASN A 350 10.47 3.44 -29.28
CA ASN A 350 9.41 2.43 -29.38
C ASN A 350 9.90 0.98 -29.53
N ASP A 351 11.21 0.76 -29.53
CA ASP A 351 11.88 -0.55 -29.57
C ASP A 351 13.22 -0.48 -28.83
N GLY A 352 13.34 -1.26 -27.76
CA GLY A 352 14.63 -1.63 -27.19
C GLY A 352 15.33 -0.57 -26.33
N ASP A 353 14.61 0.47 -25.91
CA ASP A 353 15.17 1.48 -25.01
C ASP A 353 15.11 1.05 -23.54
N GLU A 354 16.00 1.62 -22.74
CA GLU A 354 16.06 1.40 -21.31
C GLU A 354 15.80 2.71 -20.54
N LEU A 355 15.36 2.57 -19.29
CA LEU A 355 15.26 3.71 -18.39
C LEU A 355 15.96 3.36 -17.09
N LEU A 356 16.87 4.25 -16.68
CA LEU A 356 17.77 4.04 -15.57
C LEU A 356 17.50 5.06 -14.46
N LEU A 357 17.35 4.55 -13.25
CA LEU A 357 17.31 5.32 -12.02
C LEU A 357 18.64 5.13 -11.29
N LEU A 358 19.36 6.23 -11.08
CA LEU A 358 20.66 6.22 -10.41
C LEU A 358 20.60 6.91 -9.06
N GLY A 359 21.22 6.31 -8.06
CA GLY A 359 21.43 6.91 -6.76
C GLY A 359 22.45 8.06 -6.77
N PRO A 360 22.69 8.68 -5.61
CA PRO A 360 23.59 9.83 -5.48
C PRO A 360 25.02 9.58 -5.94
N SER A 361 25.51 8.34 -5.84
CA SER A 361 26.88 7.93 -6.20
C SER A 361 26.94 7.15 -7.52
N ASP A 362 25.90 7.27 -8.35
CA ASP A 362 25.74 6.59 -9.64
C ASP A 362 25.60 5.06 -9.54
N GLU A 363 25.07 4.58 -8.41
CA GLU A 363 24.61 3.21 -8.21
C GLU A 363 23.22 2.99 -8.85
N ILE A 364 23.00 1.81 -9.42
CA ILE A 364 21.68 1.32 -9.87
C ILE A 364 21.01 0.59 -8.70
#